data_AF-A0A9X7Z8C4-F1
#
_entry.id   AF-A0A9X7Z8C4-F1
#
_cell.length_a   1.000
_cell.length_b   1.000
_cell.length_c   1.000
_cell.angle_alpha   90.00
_cell.angle_beta   90.00
_cell.angle_gamma   90.00
#
_symmetry.space_group_name_H-M   'P 1'
#
loop_
_entity.id
_entity.type
_entity.pdbx_description
1 polymer ?
#
loop_
_entity_poly.entity_id
_entity_poly.type
_entity_poly.pdbx_seq_one_letter_code
_entity_poly.pdbx_strand_id
1 'polypeptide(L)'
;MVAYASHAWYLAVGGGWVLIFRLRFPLGGLSWQALRGWFGPWFIVGGLYLLLALVSPGRPLGHAILAGLIFQGIVVGPTEEVLFRGLIQTTLNRVIGGVIPFGRIRWGTIVAALTFGLAHLANLPHQSLGDTLAQVAFAAVVGLVLGHYYDRTRNLWGAAILHNIIDLTSVLVPLLIVH
;
A
#
# COMPACT_ATOMS: atom_id res chain seq x y z
N MET A 1 1.22 10.15 -18.63
CA MET A 1 0.77 11.17 -17.63
C MET A 1 -0.31 10.66 -16.67
N VAL A 2 -1.02 9.56 -16.96
CA VAL A 2 -2.18 9.09 -16.17
C VAL A 2 -1.82 8.21 -14.95
N ALA A 3 -0.66 7.53 -14.95
CA ALA A 3 -0.26 6.61 -13.87
C ALA A 3 0.14 7.27 -12.53
N TYR A 4 0.38 8.59 -12.53
CA TYR A 4 0.91 9.30 -11.35
C TYR A 4 -0.19 9.95 -10.49
N ALA A 5 -1.32 10.32 -11.11
CA ALA A 5 -2.46 10.90 -10.40
C ALA A 5 -3.17 9.87 -9.51
N SER A 6 -3.17 8.60 -9.92
CA SER A 6 -3.70 7.47 -9.13
C SER A 6 -2.90 7.18 -7.85
N HIS A 7 -1.81 7.89 -7.58
CA HIS A 7 -1.04 7.77 -6.34
C HIS A 7 -1.03 9.06 -5.49
N ALA A 8 -1.63 10.15 -5.98
CA ALA A 8 -1.78 11.38 -5.19
C ALA A 8 -2.68 11.19 -3.96
N TRP A 9 -3.59 10.21 -4.00
CA TRP A 9 -4.41 9.86 -2.85
C TRP A 9 -3.61 9.23 -1.70
N TYR A 10 -2.41 8.67 -1.92
CA TYR A 10 -1.56 8.16 -0.82
C TYR A 10 -0.98 9.29 0.04
N LEU A 11 -0.67 10.44 -0.56
CA LEU A 11 -0.26 11.64 0.18
C LEU A 11 -1.45 12.26 0.91
N ALA A 12 -2.65 12.21 0.31
CA ALA A 12 -3.88 12.68 0.95
C ALA A 12 -4.36 11.74 2.08
N VAL A 13 -4.19 10.43 1.94
CA VAL A 13 -4.49 9.43 2.96
C VAL A 13 -3.44 9.48 4.05
N GLY A 14 -2.14 9.43 3.73
CA GLY A 14 -1.07 9.56 4.72
C GLY A 14 -1.12 10.90 5.48
N GLY A 15 -1.32 12.02 4.75
CA GLY A 15 -1.41 13.37 5.33
C GLY A 15 -2.72 13.60 6.08
N GLY A 16 -3.84 13.16 5.51
CA GLY A 16 -5.15 13.16 6.15
C GLY A 16 -5.16 12.33 7.42
N TRP A 17 -4.50 11.17 7.46
CA TRP A 17 -4.47 10.31 8.64
C TRP A 17 -3.68 10.91 9.82
N VAL A 18 -2.52 11.52 9.55
CA VAL A 18 -1.71 12.19 10.58
C VAL A 18 -2.43 13.42 11.15
N LEU A 19 -3.18 14.14 10.33
CA LEU A 19 -3.84 15.39 10.71
C LEU A 19 -5.25 15.21 11.28
N ILE A 20 -6.06 14.32 10.71
CA ILE A 20 -7.48 14.11 11.07
C ILE A 20 -7.59 13.32 12.37
N PHE A 21 -6.78 12.28 12.55
CA PHE A 21 -7.08 11.33 13.61
C PHE A 21 -6.41 11.63 14.95
N ARG A 22 -5.17 12.13 15.07
CA ARG A 22 -4.52 12.30 16.41
C ARG A 22 -4.71 11.11 17.39
N LEU A 23 -5.08 9.92 16.90
CA LEU A 23 -5.70 8.89 17.74
C LEU A 23 -4.59 8.02 18.32
N ARG A 24 -4.59 7.90 19.65
CA ARG A 24 -3.73 7.02 20.44
C ARG A 24 -4.02 5.55 20.08
N PHE A 25 -3.64 5.10 18.89
CA PHE A 25 -3.80 3.72 18.48
C PHE A 25 -2.47 2.99 18.56
N PRO A 26 -2.44 1.79 19.16
CA PRO A 26 -1.28 0.92 19.07
C PRO A 26 -1.28 0.27 17.68
N LEU A 27 -0.48 0.82 16.75
CA LEU A 27 -0.08 0.19 15.49
C LEU A 27 0.84 -0.99 15.79
N GLY A 28 0.27 -2.06 16.34
CA GLY A 28 1.08 -3.08 17.00
C GLY A 28 1.99 -2.45 18.07
N GLY A 29 3.29 -2.76 18.03
CA GLY A 29 4.31 -2.22 18.95
C GLY A 29 4.95 -0.89 18.55
N LEU A 30 4.48 -0.22 17.47
CA LEU A 30 5.11 1.02 16.99
C LEU A 30 4.59 2.24 17.76
N SER A 31 5.53 3.03 18.29
CA SER A 31 5.24 4.29 18.98
C SER A 31 4.96 5.43 17.98
N TRP A 32 4.37 6.52 18.47
CA TRP A 32 4.22 7.76 17.69
C TRP A 32 5.54 8.34 17.17
N GLN A 33 6.64 8.14 17.89
CA GLN A 33 7.97 8.53 17.42
C GLN A 33 8.43 7.64 16.26
N ALA A 34 8.17 6.33 16.35
CA ALA A 34 8.43 5.41 15.25
C ALA A 34 7.63 5.79 14.00
N LEU A 35 6.36 6.20 14.16
CA LEU A 35 5.54 6.69 13.04
C LEU A 35 6.05 7.96 12.40
N ARG A 36 6.53 8.93 13.17
CA ARG A 36 7.12 10.17 12.63
C ARG A 36 8.42 9.88 11.88
N GLY A 37 9.26 9.00 12.43
CA GLY A 37 10.44 8.48 11.73
C GLY A 37 10.10 7.69 10.47
N TRP A 38 8.91 7.08 10.43
CA TRP A 38 8.41 6.34 9.27
C TRP A 38 7.90 7.29 8.18
N PHE A 39 6.91 8.13 8.46
CA PHE A 39 6.26 8.95 7.44
C PHE A 39 7.05 10.19 7.03
N GLY A 40 7.88 10.75 7.92
CA GLY A 40 8.69 11.95 7.62
C GLY A 40 9.58 11.79 6.37
N PRO A 41 10.43 10.76 6.31
CA PRO A 41 11.23 10.47 5.13
C PRO A 41 10.40 10.20 3.87
N TRP A 42 9.25 9.51 3.98
CA TRP A 42 8.38 9.25 2.84
C TRP A 42 7.69 10.48 2.29
N PHE A 43 7.31 11.44 3.13
CA PHE A 43 6.80 12.74 2.68
C PHE A 43 7.89 13.55 1.97
N ILE A 44 9.14 13.47 2.43
CA ILE A 44 10.27 14.14 1.78
C ILE A 44 10.56 13.49 0.42
N VAL A 45 10.66 12.16 0.37
CA VAL A 45 10.92 11.42 -0.87
C VAL A 45 9.77 11.57 -1.87
N GLY A 46 8.53 11.40 -1.42
CA GLY A 46 7.33 11.58 -2.25
C GLY A 46 7.13 13.01 -2.71
N GLY A 47 7.40 14.00 -1.84
CA GLY A 47 7.35 15.42 -2.18
C GLY A 47 8.47 15.82 -3.16
N LEU A 48 9.68 15.31 -2.98
CA LEU A 48 10.80 15.53 -3.90
C LEU A 48 10.53 14.87 -5.26
N TYR A 49 9.97 13.67 -5.27
CA TYR A 49 9.51 13.00 -6.47
C TYR A 49 8.44 13.83 -7.21
N LEU A 50 7.42 14.30 -6.50
CA LEU A 50 6.36 15.13 -7.06
C LEU A 50 6.93 16.44 -7.62
N LEU A 51 7.82 17.10 -6.87
CA LEU A 51 8.51 18.31 -7.32
C LEU A 51 9.30 18.03 -8.60
N LEU A 52 10.11 16.96 -8.64
CA LEU A 52 10.89 16.56 -9.81
C LEU A 52 10.01 16.31 -11.03
N ALA A 53 8.85 15.67 -10.85
CA ALA A 53 7.88 15.43 -11.90
C ALA A 53 7.25 16.73 -12.44
N LEU A 54 6.96 17.70 -11.56
CA LEU A 54 6.35 18.98 -11.92
C LEU A 54 7.32 19.94 -12.61
N VAL A 55 8.57 20.01 -12.14
CA VAL A 55 9.58 20.95 -12.67
C VAL A 55 10.30 20.43 -13.92
N SER A 56 10.02 19.19 -14.33
CA SER A 56 10.66 18.58 -15.49
C SER A 56 9.66 18.01 -16.51
N PRO A 57 8.74 18.83 -17.05
CA PRO A 57 7.86 18.37 -18.12
C PRO A 57 8.71 17.94 -19.32
N GLY A 58 8.45 16.74 -19.86
CA GLY A 58 9.12 16.24 -21.06
C GLY A 58 10.42 15.44 -20.83
N ARG A 59 10.71 14.96 -19.62
CA ARG A 59 11.85 14.03 -19.42
C ARG A 59 11.71 12.77 -20.28
N PRO A 60 12.85 12.16 -20.71
CA PRO A 60 12.82 10.90 -21.43
C PRO A 60 12.05 9.83 -20.66
N LEU A 61 11.28 9.00 -21.39
CA LEU A 61 10.42 7.93 -20.84
C LEU A 61 11.12 7.08 -19.77
N GLY A 62 12.41 6.78 -19.94
CA GLY A 62 13.20 6.01 -18.97
C GLY A 62 13.32 6.64 -17.57
N HIS A 63 13.39 7.97 -17.46
CA HIS A 63 13.42 8.63 -16.15
C HIS A 63 12.09 8.53 -15.42
N ALA A 64 10.99 8.64 -16.17
CA ALA A 64 9.63 8.53 -15.64
C ALA A 64 9.32 7.10 -15.15
N ILE A 65 9.82 6.10 -15.89
CA ILE A 65 9.75 4.68 -15.49
C ILE A 65 10.58 4.43 -14.23
N LEU A 66 11.86 4.85 -14.21
CA LEU A 66 12.74 4.67 -13.05
C LEU A 66 12.16 5.29 -11.78
N ALA A 67 11.63 6.50 -11.89
CA ALA A 67 11.06 7.19 -10.76
C ALA A 67 9.78 6.49 -10.26
N GLY A 68 8.94 5.94 -11.17
CA GLY A 68 7.80 5.11 -10.82
C GLY A 68 8.19 3.80 -10.12
N LEU A 69 9.27 3.15 -10.57
CA LEU A 69 9.81 1.94 -9.95
C LEU A 69 10.35 2.21 -8.53
N ILE A 70 11.02 3.35 -8.32
CA ILE A 70 11.49 3.77 -6.98
C ILE A 70 10.28 4.01 -6.06
N PHE A 71 9.25 4.68 -6.57
CA PHE A 71 8.05 4.94 -5.78
C PHE A 71 7.35 3.64 -5.37
N GLN A 72 7.11 2.73 -6.32
CA GLN A 72 6.51 1.41 -6.07
C GLN A 72 7.38 0.56 -5.14
N GLY A 73 8.68 0.49 -5.41
CA GLY A 73 9.60 -0.40 -4.70
C GLY A 73 9.96 0.03 -3.29
N ILE A 74 9.62 1.26 -2.89
CA ILE A 74 10.06 1.82 -1.62
C ILE A 74 8.91 2.45 -0.83
N VAL A 75 7.99 3.18 -1.47
CA VAL A 75 7.00 4.00 -0.76
C VAL A 75 5.66 3.29 -0.55
N VAL A 76 5.20 2.54 -1.54
CA VAL A 76 3.84 1.98 -1.59
C VAL A 76 3.59 0.98 -0.46
N GLY A 77 4.35 -0.12 -0.43
CA GLY A 77 4.20 -1.18 0.57
C GLY A 77 4.24 -0.68 2.01
N PRO A 78 5.23 0.11 2.45
CA PRO A 78 5.23 0.63 3.82
C PRO A 78 4.01 1.49 4.14
N THR A 79 3.54 2.31 3.20
CA THR A 79 2.38 3.18 3.41
C THR A 79 1.09 2.37 3.53
N GLU A 80 0.87 1.44 2.60
CA GLU A 80 -0.33 0.62 2.55
C GLU A 80 -0.37 -0.39 3.70
N GLU A 81 0.75 -1.05 4.04
CA GLU A 81 0.80 -2.02 5.12
C GLU A 81 0.56 -1.39 6.49
N VAL A 82 1.05 -0.18 6.75
CA VAL A 82 0.75 0.53 8.00
C VAL A 82 -0.75 0.78 8.14
N LEU A 83 -1.41 1.22 7.07
CA LEU A 83 -2.86 1.48 7.08
C LEU A 83 -3.66 0.18 7.20
N PHE A 84 -3.44 -0.78 6.29
CA PHE A 84 -4.30 -1.95 6.20
C PHE A 84 -3.98 -2.99 7.27
N ARG A 85 -2.71 -3.22 7.60
CA ARG A 85 -2.30 -4.29 8.54
C ARG A 85 -2.11 -3.71 9.94
N GLY A 86 -1.37 -2.61 10.03
CA GLY A 86 -1.10 -1.92 11.29
C GLY A 86 -2.37 -1.38 11.95
N LEU A 87 -3.26 -0.77 11.18
CA LEU A 87 -4.48 -0.17 11.71
C LEU A 87 -5.75 -1.00 11.45
N ILE A 88 -6.18 -1.13 10.19
CA ILE A 88 -7.51 -1.67 9.86
C ILE A 88 -7.62 -3.12 10.34
N GLN A 89 -6.73 -4.00 9.89
CA GLN A 89 -6.70 -5.41 10.29
C GLN A 89 -6.55 -5.57 11.80
N THR A 90 -5.62 -4.85 12.44
CA THR A 90 -5.38 -4.97 13.88
C THR A 90 -6.61 -4.59 14.68
N THR A 91 -7.30 -3.51 14.29
CA THR A 91 -8.56 -3.08 14.90
C THR A 91 -9.66 -4.11 14.66
N LEU A 92 -9.88 -4.52 13.42
CA LEU A 92 -10.90 -5.52 13.05
C LEU A 92 -10.69 -6.84 13.78
N ASN A 93 -9.45 -7.28 13.93
CA ASN A 93 -9.11 -8.49 14.66
C ASN A 93 -9.38 -8.38 16.18
N ARG A 94 -9.39 -7.18 16.76
CA ARG A 94 -9.78 -6.96 18.17
C ARG A 94 -11.29 -6.96 18.35
N VAL A 95 -12.04 -6.41 17.39
CA VAL A 95 -13.50 -6.26 17.50
C VAL A 95 -14.27 -7.47 16.95
N ILE A 96 -13.75 -8.12 15.90
CA ILE A 96 -14.33 -9.32 15.30
C ILE A 96 -13.63 -10.54 15.91
N GLY A 97 -14.38 -11.29 16.72
CA GLY A 97 -13.95 -12.57 17.24
C GLY A 97 -14.00 -13.68 16.17
N GLY A 98 -13.28 -14.76 16.42
CA GLY A 98 -13.35 -15.97 15.61
C GLY A 98 -12.25 -16.12 14.56
N VAL A 99 -12.08 -17.37 14.15
CA VAL A 99 -11.00 -17.83 13.28
C VAL A 99 -11.56 -18.90 12.36
N ILE A 100 -11.20 -18.85 11.08
CA ILE A 100 -11.45 -19.95 10.15
C ILE A 100 -10.55 -21.13 10.56
N PRO A 101 -11.12 -22.32 10.88
CA PRO A 101 -10.34 -23.45 11.40
C PRO A 101 -9.20 -23.87 10.47
N PHE A 102 -9.46 -23.90 9.17
CA PHE A 102 -8.45 -24.19 8.15
C PHE A 102 -7.55 -22.97 7.92
N GLY A 103 -6.24 -23.13 8.14
CA GLY A 103 -5.26 -22.04 8.03
C GLY A 103 -5.25 -21.05 9.21
N ARG A 104 -6.15 -21.19 10.20
CA ARG A 104 -6.24 -20.32 11.39
C ARG A 104 -6.29 -18.83 11.05
N ILE A 105 -7.04 -18.46 10.02
CA ILE A 105 -7.19 -17.09 9.54
C ILE A 105 -8.28 -16.36 10.33
N ARG A 106 -7.98 -15.19 10.89
CA ARG A 106 -8.96 -14.39 11.63
C ARG A 106 -9.94 -13.68 10.69
N TRP A 107 -11.19 -13.55 11.12
CA TRP A 107 -12.21 -12.85 10.33
C TRP A 107 -11.84 -11.39 10.03
N GLY A 108 -11.24 -10.68 10.99
CA GLY A 108 -10.78 -9.31 10.77
C GLY A 108 -9.70 -9.19 9.69
N THR A 109 -8.83 -10.20 9.56
CA THR A 109 -7.85 -10.29 8.47
C THR A 109 -8.53 -10.44 7.11
N ILE A 110 -9.59 -11.23 7.00
CA ILE A 110 -10.33 -11.42 5.75
C ILE A 110 -11.03 -10.12 5.35
N VAL A 111 -11.71 -9.47 6.30
CA VAL A 111 -12.41 -8.20 6.05
C VAL A 111 -11.41 -7.10 5.66
N ALA A 112 -10.25 -7.04 6.31
CA ALA A 112 -9.18 -6.11 5.94
C ALA A 112 -8.66 -6.37 4.52
N ALA A 113 -8.44 -7.63 4.15
CA ALA A 113 -7.99 -8.02 2.81
C ALA A 113 -9.00 -7.65 1.72
N LEU A 114 -10.29 -7.88 1.94
CA LEU A 114 -11.34 -7.45 1.03
C LEU A 114 -11.40 -5.93 0.89
N THR A 115 -11.27 -5.20 2.01
CA THR A 115 -11.23 -3.73 2.01
C THR A 115 -10.02 -3.21 1.24
N PHE A 116 -8.86 -3.88 1.37
CA PHE A 116 -7.65 -3.57 0.63
C PHE A 116 -7.84 -3.75 -0.89
N GLY A 117 -8.45 -4.86 -1.31
CA GLY A 117 -8.86 -5.04 -2.70
C GLY A 117 -9.79 -3.93 -3.19
N LEU A 118 -10.87 -3.66 -2.47
CA LEU A 118 -11.87 -2.67 -2.86
C LEU A 118 -11.34 -1.23 -2.94
N ALA A 119 -10.29 -0.88 -2.18
CA ALA A 119 -9.65 0.43 -2.27
C ALA A 119 -9.13 0.73 -3.70
N HIS A 120 -8.78 -0.31 -4.46
CA HIS A 120 -8.29 -0.17 -5.84
C HIS A 120 -9.37 0.21 -6.85
N LEU A 121 -10.65 0.22 -6.48
CA LEU A 121 -11.72 0.80 -7.31
C LEU A 121 -11.47 2.30 -7.58
N ALA A 122 -10.65 2.97 -6.76
CA ALA A 122 -10.18 4.33 -7.00
C ALA A 122 -9.43 4.50 -8.34
N ASN A 123 -8.97 3.41 -8.97
CA ASN A 123 -8.26 3.44 -10.25
C ASN A 123 -9.20 3.47 -11.47
N LEU A 124 -10.51 3.31 -11.31
CA LEU A 124 -11.47 3.37 -12.43
C LEU A 124 -11.38 4.62 -13.32
N PRO A 125 -11.02 5.83 -12.84
CA PRO A 125 -10.81 6.99 -13.71
C PRO A 125 -9.59 6.87 -14.65
N HIS A 126 -8.74 5.87 -14.44
CA HIS A 126 -7.42 5.74 -15.03
C HIS A 126 -7.15 4.35 -15.64
N GLN A 127 -8.04 3.39 -15.44
CA GLN A 127 -7.90 1.98 -15.79
C GLN A 127 -9.25 1.43 -16.27
N SER A 128 -9.22 0.45 -17.18
CA SER A 128 -10.45 -0.19 -17.65
C SER A 128 -11.16 -0.92 -16.51
N LEU A 129 -12.49 -1.06 -16.59
CA LEU A 129 -13.26 -1.81 -15.60
C LEU A 129 -12.71 -3.24 -15.42
N GLY A 130 -12.37 -3.92 -16.52
CA GLY A 130 -11.85 -5.29 -16.48
C GLY A 130 -10.53 -5.38 -15.72
N ASP A 131 -9.58 -4.50 -16.05
CA ASP A 131 -8.28 -4.50 -15.39
C ASP A 131 -8.41 -4.10 -13.91
N THR A 132 -9.29 -3.13 -13.58
CA THR A 132 -9.51 -2.72 -12.19
C THR A 132 -10.13 -3.86 -11.37
N LEU A 133 -11.10 -4.59 -11.90
CA LEU A 133 -11.68 -5.74 -11.20
C LEU A 133 -10.66 -6.86 -11.01
N ALA A 134 -9.80 -7.11 -12.01
CA ALA A 134 -8.68 -8.04 -11.87
C ALA A 134 -7.71 -7.58 -10.77
N GLN A 135 -7.39 -6.28 -10.71
CA GLN A 135 -6.56 -5.70 -9.67
C GLN A 135 -7.20 -5.83 -8.28
N VAL A 136 -8.50 -5.55 -8.14
CA VAL A 136 -9.24 -5.70 -6.87
C VAL A 136 -9.16 -7.13 -6.37
N ALA A 137 -9.39 -8.11 -7.24
CA ALA A 137 -9.31 -9.53 -6.89
C ALA A 137 -7.88 -9.94 -6.49
N PHE A 138 -6.89 -9.54 -7.28
CA PHE A 138 -5.48 -9.81 -7.00
C PHE A 138 -5.03 -9.18 -5.67
N ALA A 139 -5.34 -7.90 -5.47
CA ALA A 139 -5.03 -7.17 -4.25
C ALA A 139 -5.74 -7.78 -3.04
N ALA A 140 -6.98 -8.28 -3.16
CA ALA A 140 -7.62 -8.98 -2.05
C ALA A 140 -6.89 -10.28 -1.65
N VAL A 141 -6.40 -11.05 -2.62
CA VAL A 141 -5.61 -12.27 -2.36
C VAL A 141 -4.27 -11.94 -1.71
N VAL A 142 -3.51 -10.99 -2.27
CA VAL A 142 -2.26 -10.49 -1.67
C VAL A 142 -2.52 -9.91 -0.28
N GLY A 143 -3.63 -9.17 -0.15
CA GLY A 143 -4.28 -8.71 1.06
C GLY A 143 -4.28 -9.76 2.16
N LEU A 144 -4.87 -10.90 1.83
CA LEU A 144 -5.06 -12.02 2.73
C LEU A 144 -3.73 -12.70 3.09
N VAL A 145 -2.84 -12.90 2.11
CA VAL A 145 -1.52 -13.51 2.33
C VAL A 145 -0.66 -12.66 3.27
N LEU A 146 -0.49 -11.37 2.96
CA LEU A 146 0.29 -10.44 3.77
C LEU A 146 -0.37 -10.21 5.13
N GLY A 147 -1.71 -10.14 5.17
CA GLY A 147 -2.45 -10.03 6.41
C GLY A 147 -2.27 -11.24 7.31
N HIS A 148 -2.30 -12.45 6.76
CA HIS A 148 -2.01 -13.67 7.51
C HIS A 148 -0.56 -13.70 7.99
N TYR A 149 0.40 -13.38 7.12
CA TYR A 149 1.82 -13.23 7.50
C TYR A 149 1.99 -12.28 8.69
N TYR A 150 1.37 -11.10 8.62
CA TYR A 150 1.45 -10.10 9.69
C TYR A 150 0.80 -10.60 10.99
N ASP A 151 -0.37 -11.24 10.94
CA ASP A 151 -1.02 -11.74 12.16
C ASP A 151 -0.15 -12.80 12.88
N ARG A 152 0.59 -13.62 12.12
CA ARG A 152 1.48 -14.66 12.65
C ARG A 152 2.83 -14.13 13.14
N THR A 153 3.41 -13.15 12.45
CA THR A 153 4.79 -12.69 12.73
C THR A 153 4.86 -11.37 13.49
N ARG A 154 3.79 -10.57 13.44
CA ARG A 154 3.75 -9.17 13.89
C ARG A 154 4.83 -8.29 13.26
N ASN A 155 5.35 -8.69 12.09
CA ASN A 155 6.39 -7.97 11.37
C ASN A 155 5.80 -7.12 10.24
N LEU A 156 5.55 -5.83 10.50
CA LEU A 156 5.09 -4.89 9.46
C LEU A 156 6.15 -4.62 8.39
N TRP A 157 7.44 -4.64 8.73
CA TRP A 157 8.52 -4.44 7.77
C TRP A 157 8.59 -5.59 6.77
N GLY A 158 8.46 -6.82 7.25
CA GLY A 158 8.40 -8.01 6.40
C GLY A 158 7.22 -7.95 5.43
N ALA A 159 6.04 -7.54 5.91
CA ALA A 159 4.87 -7.37 5.06
C ALA A 159 5.10 -6.28 3.99
N ALA A 160 5.68 -5.13 4.40
CA ALA A 160 5.93 -4.01 3.50
C ALA A 160 6.97 -4.32 2.41
N ILE A 161 8.04 -5.05 2.75
CA ILE A 161 9.05 -5.49 1.78
C ILE A 161 8.44 -6.49 0.81
N LEU A 162 7.69 -7.48 1.29
CA LEU A 162 7.00 -8.46 0.43
C LEU A 162 6.01 -7.78 -0.51
N HIS A 163 5.26 -6.79 -0.02
CA HIS A 163 4.37 -5.97 -0.83
C HIS A 163 5.13 -5.26 -1.96
N ASN A 164 6.19 -4.52 -1.65
CA ASN A 164 7.00 -3.83 -2.65
C ASN A 164 7.58 -4.80 -3.70
N ILE A 165 8.01 -6.00 -3.29
CA ILE A 165 8.49 -7.02 -4.22
C ILE A 165 7.37 -7.43 -5.18
N ILE A 166 6.17 -7.70 -4.66
CA ILE A 166 5.00 -8.06 -5.47
C ILE A 166 4.71 -6.94 -6.48
N ASP A 167 4.58 -5.69 -6.04
CA ASP A 167 4.28 -4.55 -6.92
C ASP A 167 5.36 -4.35 -7.99
N LEU A 168 6.64 -4.41 -7.60
CA LEU A 168 7.75 -4.33 -8.54
C LEU A 168 7.68 -5.45 -9.58
N THR A 169 7.40 -6.69 -9.17
CA THR A 169 7.29 -7.81 -10.12
C THR A 169 6.09 -7.63 -11.06
N SER A 170 4.95 -7.14 -10.56
CA SER A 170 3.76 -6.86 -11.36
C SER A 170 3.97 -5.77 -12.41
N VAL A 171 4.94 -4.87 -12.20
CA VAL A 171 5.34 -3.83 -13.17
C VAL A 171 6.48 -4.29 -14.08
N LEU A 172 7.54 -4.87 -13.51
CA LEU A 172 8.76 -5.23 -14.24
C LEU A 172 8.55 -6.39 -15.21
N VAL A 173 7.80 -7.42 -14.82
CA VAL A 173 7.62 -8.60 -15.67
C VAL A 173 6.94 -8.23 -17.01
N PRO A 174 5.82 -7.49 -17.04
CA PRO A 174 5.26 -7.01 -18.29
C PRO A 174 6.22 -6.12 -19.09
N LEU A 175 6.97 -5.21 -18.43
CA LEU A 175 7.93 -4.36 -19.12
C LEU A 175 9.06 -5.14 -19.81
N LEU A 176 9.43 -6.31 -19.28
CA LEU A 176 10.51 -7.13 -19.83
C LEU A 176 10.05 -8.10 -20.92
N ILE A 177 8.75 -8.44 -20.97
CA ILE A 177 8.20 -9.45 -21.89
C ILE A 177 7.55 -8.81 -23.13
N VAL A 178 7.11 -7.55 -23.03
CA VAL A 178 6.39 -6.84 -24.11
C VAL A 178 7.36 -6.02 -25.00
N HIS A 179 8.66 -6.25 -24.86
CA HIS A 179 9.75 -5.71 -25.67
C HIS A 179 10.61 -6.86 -26.20
#